data_AF-A0A0P9CFH8-F1
#
_entry.id   AF-A0A0P9CFH8-F1
#
_cell.length_a   1.000
_cell.length_b   1.000
_cell.length_c   1.000
_cell.angle_alpha   90.00
_cell.angle_beta   90.00
_cell.angle_gamma   90.00
#
_symmetry.space_group_name_H-M   'P 1'
#
loop_
_entity.id
_entity.type
_entity.pdbx_description
1 polymer ?
#
loop_
_entity_poly.entity_id
_entity_poly.type
_entity_poly.pdbx_seq_one_letter_code
_entity_poly.pdbx_strand_id
1 'polypeptide(L)' 'MESDQIKRRVQGQFGAAAESYVTSVSHAHGPDLARMIELARPRGDERMLDIATGGGHTPLAFAPLVAEVVA' A
#
# COMPACT_ATOMS: atom_id res chain seq x y z
N MET A 1 20.67 -1.04 18.11
CA MET A 1 20.66 0.25 18.86
C MET A 1 20.52 1.45 17.93
N GLU A 2 21.42 1.71 16.98
CA GLU A 2 21.26 2.82 16.00
C GLU A 2 20.14 2.55 14.97
N SER A 3 20.09 1.35 14.39
CA SER A 3 19.02 0.95 13.46
C SER A 3 17.61 1.08 14.06
N ASP A 4 17.45 0.77 15.35
CA ASP A 4 16.16 0.86 16.04
C ASP A 4 15.72 2.30 16.29
N GLN A 5 16.68 3.23 16.42
CA GLN A 5 16.39 4.66 16.51
C GLN A 5 15.99 5.22 15.15
N ILE A 6 16.65 4.78 14.08
CA ILE A 6 16.26 5.14 12.70
C ILE A 6 14.84 4.66 12.40
N LYS A 7 14.52 3.38 12.70
CA LYS A 7 13.17 2.83 12.52
C LYS A 7 12.10 3.64 13.27
N ARG A 8 12.37 4.00 14.53
CA ARG A 8 11.45 4.82 15.33
C ARG A 8 11.26 6.22 14.76
N ARG A 9 12.33 6.85 14.27
CA ARG A 9 12.23 8.17 13.60
C ARG A 9 11.38 8.10 12.34
N VAL A 10 11.61 7.09 11.50
CA VAL A 10 10.81 6.84 10.30
C VAL A 10 9.33 6.63 10.67
N GLN A 11 9.04 5.76 11.64
CA GLN A 11 7.67 5.54 12.11
C GLN A 11 7.02 6.82 12.66
N GLY A 12 7.75 7.63 13.43
CA GLY A 12 7.23 8.90 13.94
C GLY A 12 6.92 9.91 12.82
N GLN A 13 7.81 10.02 11.84
CA GLN A 13 7.65 10.95 10.71
C GLN A 13 6.44 10.60 9.85
N PHE A 14 6.29 9.34 9.44
CA PHE A 14 5.19 8.92 8.57
C PHE A 14 3.89 8.66 9.35
N GLY A 15 3.98 8.17 10.59
CA GLY A 15 2.82 7.92 11.45
C GLY A 15 2.03 9.18 11.78
N ALA A 16 2.70 10.33 11.92
CA ALA A 16 2.03 11.61 12.17
C ALA A 16 1.04 12.02 11.05
N ALA A 17 1.21 11.51 9.83
CA ALA A 17 0.36 11.80 8.68
C ALA A 17 -0.51 10.61 8.25
N ALA A 18 -0.48 9.48 8.97
CA ALA A 18 -1.10 8.23 8.53
C ALA A 18 -2.60 8.38 8.22
N GLU A 19 -3.36 9.02 9.11
CA GLU A 19 -4.79 9.30 8.93
C GLU A 19 -5.07 10.11 7.65
N SER A 20 -4.23 11.11 7.39
CA SER A 20 -4.33 11.97 6.19
C SER A 20 -4.06 11.18 4.91
N TYR A 21 -3.17 10.19 4.93
CA TYR A 21 -2.94 9.30 3.78
C TYR A 21 -4.11 8.35 3.54
N VAL A 22 -4.74 7.83 4.60
CA VAL A 22 -5.92 6.96 4.47
C VAL A 22 -7.10 7.73 3.86
N THR A 23 -7.32 8.98 4.29
CA THR A 23 -8.47 9.79 3.85
C THR A 23 -8.21 10.62 2.59
N SER A 24 -6.98 10.66 2.08
CA SER A 24 -6.61 11.43 0.90
C SER A 24 -7.27 10.87 -0.36
N VAL A 25 -8.20 11.64 -0.94
CA VAL A 25 -8.90 11.27 -2.18
C VAL A 25 -7.92 11.02 -3.33
N SER A 26 -6.87 11.83 -3.44
CA SER A 26 -5.88 11.71 -4.51
C SER A 26 -5.02 10.46 -4.41
N HIS A 27 -4.71 9.97 -3.19
CA HIS A 27 -3.96 8.73 -2.99
C HIS A 27 -4.86 7.50 -3.07
N ALA A 28 -6.11 7.59 -2.60
CA ALA A 28 -7.06 6.49 -2.64
C ALA A 28 -7.61 6.20 -4.05
N HIS A 29 -7.67 7.23 -4.91
CA HIS A 29 -8.26 7.13 -6.26
C HIS A 29 -7.31 7.66 -7.35
N GLY A 30 -6.00 7.63 -7.08
CA GLY A 30 -5.00 8.08 -8.03
C GLY A 30 -5.00 7.25 -9.31
N PRO A 31 -4.63 7.85 -10.46
CA PRO A 31 -4.55 7.12 -11.74
C PRO A 31 -3.43 6.07 -11.74
N ASP A 32 -2.51 6.15 -10.79
CA ASP A 32 -1.42 5.20 -10.58
C ASP A 32 -1.91 3.81 -10.18
N LEU A 33 -2.94 3.70 -9.31
CA LEU A 33 -3.51 2.40 -8.93
C LEU A 33 -4.05 1.63 -10.15
N ALA A 34 -4.81 2.32 -10.99
CA ALA A 34 -5.33 1.74 -12.24
C ALA A 34 -4.19 1.33 -13.17
N ARG A 35 -3.15 2.17 -13.27
CA ARG A 35 -1.96 1.88 -14.09
C ARG A 35 -1.18 0.66 -13.60
N MET A 36 -1.07 0.46 -12.29
CA MET A 36 -0.43 -0.72 -11.70
C MET A 36 -1.17 -2.00 -12.08
N ILE A 37 -2.50 -2.01 -11.99
CA ILE A 37 -3.33 -3.16 -12.37
C ILE A 37 -3.17 -3.48 -13.86
N GLU A 38 -3.20 -2.45 -14.72
CA GLU A 38 -3.04 -2.60 -16.17
C GLU A 38 -1.69 -3.25 -16.55
N LEU A 39 -0.62 -2.87 -15.84
CA LEU A 39 0.71 -3.41 -16.02
C LEU A 39 0.83 -4.85 -15.50
N ALA A 40 0.28 -5.11 -14.32
CA ALA A 40 0.37 -6.40 -13.65
C ALA A 40 -0.44 -7.49 -14.36
N ARG A 41 -1.56 -7.14 -15.00
CA ARG A 41 -2.47 -8.07 -15.71
C ARG A 41 -2.81 -9.31 -14.86
N PRO A 42 -3.37 -9.12 -13.65
CA PRO A 42 -3.68 -10.23 -12.77
C PRO A 42 -4.69 -11.18 -13.41
N ARG A 43 -4.53 -12.48 -13.14
CA ARG A 43 -5.35 -13.55 -13.73
C ARG A 43 -6.30 -14.17 -12.71
N GLY A 44 -6.17 -13.80 -11.42
CA GLY A 44 -7.04 -14.23 -10.34
C GLY A 44 -6.53 -15.41 -9.53
N ASP A 45 -5.40 -16.02 -9.92
CA ASP A 45 -4.77 -17.14 -9.21
C ASP A 45 -3.54 -16.71 -8.40
N GLU A 46 -3.14 -15.44 -8.50
CA GLU A 46 -1.94 -14.91 -7.87
C GLU A 46 -2.11 -14.72 -6.36
N ARG A 47 -1.01 -14.86 -5.61
CA ARG A 47 -0.89 -14.46 -4.21
C ARG A 47 0.01 -13.25 -4.15
N MET A 48 -0.51 -12.14 -3.63
CA MET A 48 0.18 -10.85 -3.56
C MET A 48 0.71 -10.59 -2.15
N LEU A 49 1.94 -10.09 -2.05
CA LEU A 49 2.51 -9.53 -0.83
C LEU A 49 2.74 -8.03 -1.04
N ASP A 50 2.10 -7.21 -0.22
CA ASP A 50 2.36 -5.78 -0.15
C ASP A 50 3.33 -5.48 1.00
N ILE A 51 4.33 -4.63 0.74
CA ILE A 51 5.38 -4.28 1.71
C ILE A 51 5.38 -2.77 1.89
N ALA A 52 5.40 -2.32 3.15
CA ALA A 52 5.23 -0.92 3.51
C ALA A 52 3.84 -0.37 3.09
N THR A 53 2.83 -1.15 3.44
CA THR A 53 1.40 -1.04 3.11
C THR A 53 0.77 0.34 3.26
N GLY A 54 1.32 1.17 4.16
CA GLY A 54 0.85 2.54 4.37
C GLY A 54 -0.66 2.59 4.63
N GLY A 55 -1.38 3.41 3.86
CA GLY A 55 -2.84 3.55 3.95
C GLY A 55 -3.66 2.38 3.36
N GLY A 56 -3.02 1.37 2.76
CA GLY A 56 -3.68 0.17 2.23
C GLY A 56 -4.32 0.32 0.84
N HIS A 57 -4.14 1.45 0.15
CA HIS A 57 -4.80 1.71 -1.15
C HIS A 57 -4.40 0.71 -2.24
N THR A 58 -3.12 0.35 -2.31
CA THR A 58 -2.60 -0.61 -3.30
C THR A 58 -3.18 -2.02 -3.09
N PRO A 59 -3.06 -2.66 -1.90
CA PRO A 59 -3.58 -4.01 -1.71
C PRO A 59 -5.09 -4.06 -1.83
N LEU A 60 -5.81 -3.00 -1.41
CA LEU A 60 -7.26 -2.92 -1.61
C LEU A 60 -7.66 -2.83 -3.08
N ALA A 61 -6.88 -2.14 -3.92
CA ALA A 61 -7.13 -2.08 -5.36
C ALA A 61 -6.92 -3.43 -6.05
N PHE A 62 -5.96 -4.23 -5.58
CA PHE A 62 -5.65 -5.56 -6.13
C PHE A 62 -6.49 -6.69 -5.55
N ALA A 63 -7.00 -6.57 -4.32
CA ALA A 63 -7.72 -7.64 -3.62
C ALA A 63 -8.86 -8.29 -4.43
N PRO A 64 -9.66 -7.57 -5.24
CA PRO A 64 -10.70 -8.20 -6.06
C PRO A 64 -10.18 -8.98 -7.27
N LEU A 65 -8.89 -8.87 -7.60
CA LEU A 65 -8.29 -9.34 -8.85
C LEU A 65 -7.31 -10.48 -8.67
N VAL A 66 -6.96 -10.83 -7.42
CA VAL A 66 -5.99 -11.88 -7.08
C VAL A 66 -6.62 -12.86 -6.08
N ALA A 67 -6.01 -14.03 -5.89
CA ALA A 67 -6.55 -15.05 -4.99
C ALA A 67 -6.37 -14.69 -3.50
N GLU A 68 -5.26 -14.05 -3.15
CA GLU A 68 -4.94 -13.67 -1.78
C GLU A 68 -4.05 -12.42 -1.77
N VAL A 69 -4.25 -11.55 -0.79
CA VAL A 69 -3.34 -10.44 -0.48
C VAL A 69 -2.88 -10.56 0.97
N VAL A 70 -1.57 -10.53 1.18
CA VAL A 70 -0.92 -10.33 2.48
C VAL A 70 -0.34 -8.92 2.50
N ALA A 71 -0.67 -8.15 3.53
CA ALA A 71 -0.47 -6.71 3.59
C ALA A 71 0.01 -6.29 4.98
#